data_AF-A0A543E4K0-F1
#
_entry.id   AF-A0A543E4K0-F1
#
_cell.length_a   1.000
_cell.length_b   1.000
_cell.length_c   1.000
_cell.angle_alpha   90.00
_cell.angle_beta   90.00
_cell.angle_gamma   90.00
#
_symmetry.space_group_name_H-M   'P 1'
#
loop_
_entity.id
_entity.type
_entity.pdbx_description
1 polymer ?
#
loop_
_entity_poly.entity_id
_entity_poly.type
_entity_poly.pdbx_seq_one_letter_code
_entity_poly.pdbx_strand_id
1 'polypeptide(L)'
;MKKTIVLFLISLFTLQSCNINTEIIYHKDAASSVITDIDTREFMAEMQAMTPDSLQDEKFKDMDKFPTIWTSMYDMLKKEGKLKTENQDTIKILKKFFLKSVKEDHKPVPIGYSFKMDHITPNDYELIKNFNKDEKLPFDQNVLNTWDGKTLTINTDFFNAKNIEEVLQSKGSKEEAQQVEGMMMMFFKNIGTTLKFESKIKSITGKHDWLKQVDDYSVRIVYDLKALYDKDSKTQKRR
;
A
#
# COMPACT_ATOMS: atom_id res chain seq x y z
N MET A 1 -5.50 -2.23 -43.01
CA MET A 1 -4.88 -1.09 -42.29
C MET A 1 -5.88 -0.32 -41.41
N LYS A 2 -7.08 0.07 -41.87
CA LYS A 2 -8.05 0.81 -41.03
C LYS A 2 -8.58 0.04 -39.79
N LYS A 3 -8.73 -1.29 -39.87
CA LYS A 3 -9.20 -2.12 -38.73
C LYS A 3 -8.11 -2.38 -37.68
N THR A 4 -6.84 -2.44 -38.09
CA THR A 4 -5.69 -2.64 -37.20
C THR A 4 -5.40 -1.40 -36.35
N ILE A 5 -5.60 -0.20 -36.92
CA ILE A 5 -5.45 1.08 -36.20
C ILE A 5 -6.51 1.22 -35.11
N VAL A 6 -7.74 0.74 -35.34
CA VAL A 6 -8.81 0.79 -34.33
C VAL A 6 -8.53 -0.15 -33.15
N LEU A 7 -7.99 -1.35 -33.40
CA LEU A 7 -7.55 -2.28 -32.35
C LEU A 7 -6.39 -1.72 -31.52
N PHE A 8 -5.44 -1.03 -32.16
CA PHE A 8 -4.32 -0.36 -31.49
C PHE A 8 -4.78 0.87 -30.68
N LEU A 9 -5.82 1.56 -31.14
CA LEU A 9 -6.42 2.70 -30.42
C LEU A 9 -7.24 2.24 -29.21
N ILE A 10 -7.92 1.09 -29.27
CA ILE A 10 -8.68 0.54 -28.13
C ILE A 10 -7.73 0.02 -27.04
N SER A 11 -6.58 -0.58 -27.41
CA SER A 11 -5.55 -0.97 -26.44
C SER A 11 -4.87 0.22 -25.75
N LEU A 12 -4.95 1.43 -26.32
CA LEU A 12 -4.39 2.64 -25.70
C LEU A 12 -5.27 3.23 -24.57
N PHE A 13 -6.54 2.84 -24.47
CA PHE A 13 -7.49 3.42 -23.51
C PHE A 13 -7.80 2.54 -22.29
N THR A 14 -7.29 1.30 -22.24
CA THR A 14 -7.55 0.35 -21.13
C THR A 14 -6.42 0.29 -20.09
N LEU A 15 -5.39 1.15 -20.19
CA LEU A 15 -4.31 1.29 -19.19
C LEU A 15 -4.78 2.10 -17.97
N GLN A 16 -5.90 1.67 -17.41
CA GLN A 16 -6.34 2.08 -16.10
C GLN A 16 -5.67 1.12 -15.11
N SER A 17 -5.24 1.65 -14.00
CA SER A 17 -4.13 1.19 -13.15
C SER A 17 -4.63 0.89 -11.74
N CYS A 18 -3.85 0.16 -10.94
CA CYS A 18 -4.12 -0.02 -9.52
C CYS A 18 -4.32 1.31 -8.78
N ASN A 19 -5.32 1.33 -7.91
CA ASN A 19 -5.62 2.45 -7.01
C ASN A 19 -5.35 2.01 -5.57
N ILE A 20 -4.45 2.72 -4.89
CA ILE A 20 -4.13 2.48 -3.48
C ILE A 20 -4.76 3.60 -2.67
N ASN A 21 -5.71 3.23 -1.81
CA ASN A 21 -6.27 4.14 -0.82
C ASN A 21 -5.91 3.65 0.57
N THR A 22 -5.14 4.45 1.30
CA THR A 22 -4.84 4.22 2.71
C THR A 22 -5.65 5.18 3.57
N GLU A 23 -6.18 4.68 4.67
CA GLU A 23 -6.80 5.45 5.73
C GLU A 23 -6.08 5.16 7.03
N ILE A 24 -5.65 6.21 7.74
CA ILE A 24 -5.02 6.11 9.04
C ILE A 24 -5.90 6.85 10.04
N ILE A 25 -6.30 6.18 11.11
CA ILE A 25 -7.03 6.79 12.21
C ILE A 25 -6.06 6.96 13.37
N TYR A 26 -5.90 8.20 13.82
CA TYR A 26 -5.12 8.56 15.00
C TYR A 26 -6.01 8.67 16.23
N HIS A 27 -5.76 7.79 17.20
CA HIS A 27 -6.56 7.62 18.42
C HIS A 27 -6.03 8.50 19.55
N LYS A 28 -6.89 8.94 20.47
CA LYS A 28 -6.52 9.82 21.59
C LYS A 28 -5.47 9.24 22.54
N ASP A 29 -5.33 7.92 22.59
CA ASP A 29 -4.38 7.19 23.44
C ASP A 29 -3.01 6.96 22.76
N ALA A 30 -2.69 7.79 21.75
CA ALA A 30 -1.48 7.70 20.94
C ALA A 30 -1.38 6.43 20.05
N ALA A 31 -2.42 5.60 19.98
CA ALA A 31 -2.47 4.51 19.01
C ALA A 31 -2.86 5.01 17.62
N SER A 32 -2.59 4.19 16.60
CA SER A 32 -3.09 4.39 15.24
C SER A 32 -3.68 3.09 14.68
N SER A 33 -4.71 3.23 13.86
CA SER A 33 -5.22 2.13 13.03
C SER A 33 -5.03 2.47 11.56
N VAL A 34 -4.70 1.49 10.74
CA VAL A 34 -4.45 1.67 9.31
C VAL A 34 -5.33 0.70 8.53
N ILE A 35 -5.95 1.17 7.45
CA ILE A 35 -6.58 0.33 6.43
C ILE A 35 -6.01 0.77 5.08
N THR A 36 -5.48 -0.18 4.32
CA THR A 36 -5.00 0.05 2.95
C THR A 36 -5.78 -0.85 2.02
N ASP A 37 -6.53 -0.23 1.11
CA ASP A 37 -7.23 -0.91 0.02
C ASP A 37 -6.43 -0.76 -1.27
N ILE A 38 -6.20 -1.88 -1.94
CA ILE A 38 -5.52 -1.98 -3.22
C ILE A 38 -6.51 -2.55 -4.23
N ASP A 39 -7.01 -1.70 -5.13
CA ASP A 39 -7.77 -2.16 -6.30
C ASP A 39 -6.78 -2.66 -7.34
N THR A 40 -6.88 -3.93 -7.73
CA THR A 40 -6.03 -4.58 -8.72
C THR A 40 -6.83 -5.08 -9.92
N ARG A 41 -8.09 -4.64 -10.10
CA ARG A 41 -9.01 -5.20 -11.11
C ARG A 41 -8.40 -5.18 -12.50
N GLU A 42 -7.84 -4.04 -12.90
CA GLU A 42 -7.33 -3.83 -14.25
C GLU A 42 -5.98 -4.51 -14.45
N PHE A 43 -5.10 -4.45 -13.45
CA PHE A 43 -3.85 -5.21 -13.44
C PHE A 43 -4.10 -6.71 -13.60
N MET A 44 -5.09 -7.26 -12.89
CA MET A 44 -5.44 -8.68 -12.99
C MET A 44 -6.07 -9.01 -14.34
N ALA A 45 -6.92 -8.14 -14.88
CA ALA A 45 -7.46 -8.33 -16.22
C ALA A 45 -6.36 -8.38 -17.30
N GLU A 46 -5.37 -7.49 -17.22
CA GLU A 46 -4.25 -7.46 -18.17
C GLU A 46 -3.34 -8.68 -17.99
N MET A 47 -3.00 -9.05 -16.74
CA MET A 47 -2.22 -10.26 -16.47
C MET A 47 -2.92 -11.53 -16.98
N GLN A 48 -4.24 -11.64 -16.81
CA GLN A 48 -5.00 -12.77 -17.35
C GLN A 48 -4.99 -12.76 -18.87
N ALA A 49 -5.21 -11.61 -19.52
CA ALA A 49 -5.17 -11.49 -20.98
C ALA A 49 -3.80 -11.82 -21.59
N MET A 50 -2.71 -11.56 -20.86
CA MET A 50 -1.35 -11.90 -21.27
C MET A 50 -0.93 -13.33 -20.91
N THR A 51 -1.68 -14.02 -20.04
CA THR A 51 -1.36 -15.39 -19.62
C THR A 51 -2.08 -16.38 -20.53
N PRO A 52 -1.35 -17.28 -21.22
CA PRO A 52 -1.97 -18.33 -22.02
C PRO A 52 -2.98 -19.14 -21.21
N ASP A 53 -4.13 -19.48 -21.81
CA ASP A 53 -5.21 -20.21 -21.13
C ASP A 53 -4.72 -21.49 -20.43
N SER A 54 -3.75 -22.20 -21.02
CA SER A 54 -3.16 -23.42 -20.45
C SER A 54 -2.37 -23.20 -19.15
N LEU A 55 -2.04 -21.96 -18.81
CA LEU A 55 -1.24 -21.59 -17.63
C LEU A 55 -2.03 -20.77 -16.61
N GLN A 56 -3.27 -20.38 -16.89
CA GLN A 56 -4.03 -19.50 -16.00
C GLN A 56 -4.30 -20.16 -14.65
N ASP A 57 -4.79 -21.40 -14.63
CA ASP A 57 -5.09 -22.10 -13.37
C ASP A 57 -3.83 -22.23 -12.49
N GLU A 58 -2.69 -22.59 -13.08
CA GLU A 58 -1.44 -22.72 -12.33
C GLU A 58 -0.93 -21.38 -11.79
N LYS A 59 -0.99 -20.32 -12.60
CA LYS A 59 -0.50 -18.97 -12.25
C LYS A 59 -1.31 -18.33 -11.12
N PHE A 60 -2.61 -18.64 -11.02
CA PHE A 60 -3.51 -17.95 -10.11
C PHE A 60 -4.08 -18.83 -8.98
N LYS A 61 -3.77 -20.14 -8.93
CA LYS A 61 -4.24 -21.09 -7.90
C LYS A 61 -4.06 -20.63 -6.45
N ASP A 62 -2.98 -19.92 -6.17
CA ASP A 62 -2.63 -19.54 -4.80
C ASP A 62 -3.39 -18.30 -4.31
N MET A 63 -4.09 -17.59 -5.21
CA MET A 63 -4.87 -16.41 -4.85
C MET A 63 -6.09 -16.76 -3.99
N ASP A 64 -6.60 -17.99 -4.08
CA ASP A 64 -7.69 -18.49 -3.25
C ASP A 64 -7.30 -18.71 -1.78
N LYS A 65 -6.00 -18.69 -1.46
CA LYS A 65 -5.51 -18.73 -0.08
C LYS A 65 -5.80 -17.45 0.69
N PHE A 66 -6.02 -16.34 -0.02
CA PHE A 66 -6.32 -15.05 0.60
C PHE A 66 -7.78 -15.00 1.08
N PRO A 67 -8.01 -14.73 2.36
CA PRO A 67 -9.35 -14.81 2.96
C PRO A 67 -10.27 -13.71 2.45
N THR A 68 -11.54 -14.01 2.19
CA THR A 68 -12.54 -13.01 1.75
C THR A 68 -13.17 -12.23 2.90
N ILE A 69 -12.85 -12.60 4.14
CA ILE A 69 -13.22 -11.89 5.37
C ILE A 69 -11.94 -11.43 6.08
N TRP A 70 -12.06 -10.39 6.90
CA TRP A 70 -10.94 -9.94 7.72
C TRP A 70 -10.42 -11.07 8.60
N THR A 71 -9.21 -11.52 8.32
CA THR A 71 -8.55 -12.61 9.05
C THR A 71 -7.19 -12.13 9.52
N SER A 72 -6.87 -12.36 10.79
CA SER A 72 -5.60 -11.95 11.35
C SER A 72 -4.44 -12.78 10.79
N MET A 73 -3.23 -12.22 10.72
CA MET A 73 -2.04 -12.98 10.37
C MET A 73 -1.81 -14.15 11.33
N TYR A 74 -2.13 -13.96 12.61
CA TYR A 74 -2.11 -15.04 13.61
C TYR A 74 -3.01 -16.22 13.20
N ASP A 75 -4.27 -15.96 12.85
CA ASP A 75 -5.22 -17.02 12.49
C ASP A 75 -4.84 -17.71 11.17
N MET A 76 -4.33 -16.94 10.20
CA MET A 76 -3.82 -17.48 8.93
C MET A 76 -2.64 -18.43 9.18
N LEU A 77 -1.61 -17.98 9.93
CA LEU A 77 -0.43 -18.78 10.23
C LEU A 77 -0.78 -20.01 11.06
N LYS A 78 -1.73 -19.89 12.00
CA LYS A 78 -2.22 -21.02 12.80
C LYS A 78 -2.95 -22.04 11.94
N LYS A 79 -3.85 -21.60 11.05
CA LYS A 79 -4.60 -22.47 10.13
C LYS A 79 -3.67 -23.23 9.19
N GLU A 80 -2.59 -22.61 8.75
CA GLU A 80 -1.58 -23.22 7.86
C GLU A 80 -0.53 -24.06 8.60
N GLY A 81 -0.56 -24.13 9.94
CA GLY A 81 0.48 -24.82 10.72
C GLY A 81 1.86 -24.15 10.64
N LYS A 82 1.91 -22.85 10.29
CA LYS A 82 3.13 -22.06 10.10
C LYS A 82 3.44 -21.11 11.25
N LEU A 83 2.61 -21.06 12.29
CA LEU A 83 2.91 -20.29 13.49
C LEU A 83 4.04 -20.97 14.29
N LYS A 84 5.27 -20.47 14.16
CA LYS A 84 6.49 -21.05 14.76
C LYS A 84 6.98 -20.36 16.02
N THR A 85 6.17 -19.49 16.63
CA THR A 85 6.57 -18.67 17.77
C THR A 85 5.60 -18.83 18.94
N GLU A 86 6.17 -18.90 20.15
CA GLU A 86 5.44 -18.87 21.42
C GLU A 86 5.57 -17.50 22.12
N ASN A 87 6.35 -16.58 21.54
CA ASN A 87 6.56 -15.25 22.08
C ASN A 87 5.24 -14.46 22.08
N GLN A 88 4.82 -14.03 23.27
CA GLN A 88 3.53 -13.37 23.46
C GLN A 88 3.46 -12.01 22.78
N ASP A 89 4.57 -11.26 22.71
CA ASP A 89 4.62 -9.99 22.01
C ASP A 89 4.47 -10.19 20.50
N THR A 90 5.17 -11.19 19.92
CA THR A 90 4.96 -11.54 18.49
C THR A 90 3.51 -11.93 18.23
N ILE A 91 2.93 -12.78 19.06
CA ILE A 91 1.54 -13.22 18.92
C ILE A 91 0.57 -12.04 19.01
N LYS A 92 0.78 -11.13 19.97
CA LYS A 92 -0.01 -9.91 20.13
C LYS A 92 0.05 -9.04 18.87
N ILE A 93 1.25 -8.84 18.31
CA ILE A 93 1.44 -8.09 17.07
C ILE A 93 0.72 -8.79 15.90
N LEU A 94 0.93 -10.09 15.67
CA LEU A 94 0.30 -10.83 14.58
C LEU A 94 -1.23 -10.80 14.60
N LYS A 95 -1.84 -10.69 15.79
CA LYS A 95 -3.30 -10.54 15.94
C LYS A 95 -3.82 -9.16 15.51
N LYS A 96 -2.96 -8.15 15.39
CA LYS A 96 -3.31 -6.79 14.97
C LYS A 96 -3.20 -6.56 13.46
N PHE A 97 -2.58 -7.47 12.72
CA PHE A 97 -2.47 -7.40 11.26
C PHE A 97 -3.53 -8.27 10.63
N PHE A 98 -4.30 -7.72 9.70
CA PHE A 98 -5.40 -8.39 9.03
C PHE A 98 -5.28 -8.26 7.53
N LEU A 99 -5.75 -9.29 6.83
CA LEU A 99 -5.84 -9.34 5.38
C LEU A 99 -7.27 -9.72 4.97
N LYS A 100 -7.70 -9.18 3.84
CA LYS A 100 -8.95 -9.52 3.18
C LYS A 100 -8.77 -9.37 1.66
N SER A 101 -9.17 -10.36 0.88
CA SER A 101 -9.28 -10.26 -0.57
C SER A 101 -10.67 -9.76 -0.97
N VAL A 102 -10.74 -9.00 -2.05
CA VAL A 102 -12.00 -8.53 -2.65
C VAL A 102 -12.23 -9.35 -3.91
N LYS A 103 -13.34 -10.08 -3.95
CA LYS A 103 -13.77 -10.85 -5.13
C LYS A 103 -15.05 -10.25 -5.69
N GLU A 104 -15.15 -10.20 -7.01
CA GLU A 104 -16.42 -10.01 -7.71
C GLU A 104 -17.10 -11.36 -7.88
N ASP A 105 -18.42 -11.39 -7.79
CA ASP A 105 -19.19 -12.59 -8.08
C ASP A 105 -18.82 -13.12 -9.47
N HIS A 106 -18.63 -14.45 -9.55
CA HIS A 106 -18.25 -15.18 -10.76
C HIS A 106 -16.82 -14.98 -11.29
N LYS A 107 -15.94 -14.23 -10.59
CA LYS A 107 -14.51 -14.18 -10.94
C LYS A 107 -13.67 -15.12 -10.07
N PRO A 108 -12.78 -15.93 -10.66
CA PRO A 108 -11.95 -16.87 -9.90
C PRO A 108 -10.88 -16.13 -9.07
N VAL A 109 -10.35 -15.03 -9.60
CA VAL A 109 -9.28 -14.24 -8.97
C VAL A 109 -9.81 -13.01 -8.23
N PRO A 110 -9.21 -12.65 -7.08
CA PRO A 110 -9.47 -11.37 -6.42
C PRO A 110 -9.20 -10.18 -7.34
N ILE A 111 -10.08 -9.20 -7.27
CA ILE A 111 -9.95 -7.90 -7.95
C ILE A 111 -9.30 -6.84 -7.05
N GLY A 112 -8.91 -7.22 -5.83
CA GLY A 112 -8.23 -6.32 -4.91
C GLY A 112 -7.91 -6.98 -3.58
N TYR A 113 -7.16 -6.26 -2.77
CA TYR A 113 -6.72 -6.69 -1.45
C TYR A 113 -6.83 -5.54 -0.47
N SER A 114 -7.25 -5.83 0.74
CA SER A 114 -7.30 -4.90 1.86
C SER A 114 -6.40 -5.41 2.97
N PHE A 115 -5.53 -4.54 3.45
CA PHE A 115 -4.67 -4.77 4.61
C PHE A 115 -5.14 -3.87 5.74
N LYS A 116 -5.13 -4.36 6.96
CA LYS A 116 -5.50 -3.59 8.15
C LYS A 116 -4.51 -3.81 9.28
N MET A 117 -4.11 -2.73 9.93
CA MET A 117 -3.41 -2.73 11.21
C MET A 117 -4.33 -2.13 12.26
N ASP A 118 -4.65 -2.90 13.30
CA ASP A 118 -5.62 -2.51 14.31
C ASP A 118 -4.93 -1.98 15.56
N HIS A 119 -5.19 -0.71 15.89
CA HIS A 119 -4.85 -0.09 17.16
C HIS A 119 -3.40 -0.37 17.61
N ILE A 120 -2.45 0.08 16.80
CA ILE A 120 -1.01 -0.04 16.99
C ILE A 120 -0.54 1.10 17.89
N THR A 121 0.03 0.74 19.04
CA THR A 121 0.60 1.70 19.99
C THR A 121 2.05 2.05 19.62
N PRO A 122 2.65 3.12 20.18
CA PRO A 122 4.06 3.42 20.00
C PRO A 122 4.99 2.24 20.36
N ASN A 123 4.66 1.49 21.43
CA ASN A 123 5.41 0.31 21.82
C ASN A 123 5.27 -0.84 20.80
N ASP A 124 4.09 -1.00 20.20
CA ASP A 124 3.89 -2.00 19.15
C ASP A 124 4.72 -1.66 17.90
N TYR A 125 4.88 -0.39 17.54
CA TYR A 125 5.79 0.04 16.47
C TYR A 125 7.25 -0.32 16.75
N GLU A 126 7.73 -0.14 17.98
CA GLU A 126 9.09 -0.56 18.36
C GLU A 126 9.26 -2.08 18.28
N LEU A 127 8.25 -2.86 18.64
CA LEU A 127 8.26 -4.31 18.45
C LEU A 127 8.33 -4.67 16.94
N ILE A 128 7.50 -4.03 16.10
CA ILE A 128 7.48 -4.24 14.64
C ILE A 128 8.83 -3.91 14.00
N LYS A 129 9.46 -2.78 14.37
CA LYS A 129 10.79 -2.41 13.89
C LYS A 129 11.84 -3.49 14.19
N ASN A 130 11.75 -4.10 15.37
CA ASN A 130 12.66 -5.16 15.76
C ASN A 130 12.42 -6.47 15.01
N PHE A 131 11.19 -6.74 14.54
CA PHE A 131 10.89 -7.89 13.66
C PHE A 131 11.40 -7.69 12.22
N ASN A 132 11.43 -6.45 11.72
CA ASN A 132 11.75 -6.11 10.33
C ASN A 132 13.22 -5.74 10.08
N LYS A 133 14.15 -6.03 10.99
CA LYS A 133 15.58 -5.65 10.83
C LYS A 133 16.22 -6.20 9.55
N ASP A 134 15.74 -7.34 9.06
CA ASP A 134 16.29 -8.03 7.89
C ASP A 134 15.44 -7.83 6.61
N GLU A 135 14.18 -7.37 6.72
CA GLU A 135 13.31 -7.07 5.58
C GLU A 135 12.53 -5.76 5.80
N LYS A 136 12.90 -4.71 5.07
CA LYS A 136 12.16 -3.44 5.05
C LYS A 136 10.79 -3.68 4.40
N LEU A 137 9.73 -3.79 5.19
CA LEU A 137 8.37 -3.82 4.65
C LEU A 137 8.02 -2.45 4.05
N PRO A 138 7.28 -2.40 2.94
CA PRO A 138 6.89 -1.14 2.27
C PRO A 138 5.93 -0.26 3.11
N PHE A 139 5.49 -0.74 4.28
CA PHE A 139 4.63 -0.01 5.23
C PHE A 139 5.40 0.96 6.14
N ASP A 140 6.74 1.02 6.00
CA ASP A 140 7.64 1.78 6.89
C ASP A 140 7.35 3.30 6.91
N GLN A 141 6.77 3.86 5.84
CA GLN A 141 6.53 5.30 5.75
C GLN A 141 5.58 5.84 6.83
N ASN A 142 4.61 5.03 7.27
CA ASN A 142 3.66 5.45 8.32
C ASN A 142 4.21 5.23 9.74
N VAL A 143 5.26 4.41 9.89
CA VAL A 143 6.01 4.19 11.15
C VAL A 143 6.86 5.41 11.51
N LEU A 144 7.17 6.27 10.54
CA LEU A 144 8.03 7.44 10.69
C LEU A 144 7.28 8.71 11.11
N ASN A 145 5.95 8.71 11.06
CA ASN A 145 5.14 9.79 11.61
C ASN A 145 5.03 9.61 13.13
N THR A 146 5.18 10.70 13.89
CA THR A 146 5.04 10.65 15.34
C THR A 146 3.67 11.15 15.75
N TRP A 147 2.94 10.33 16.50
CA TRP A 147 1.65 10.66 17.08
C TRP A 147 1.71 10.46 18.58
N ASP A 148 1.39 11.50 19.34
CA ASP A 148 1.44 11.50 20.82
C ASP A 148 0.06 11.49 21.48
N GLY A 149 -1.01 11.27 20.71
CA GLY A 149 -2.40 11.37 21.16
C GLY A 149 -3.03 12.77 20.99
N LYS A 150 -2.22 13.78 20.62
CA LYS A 150 -2.66 15.16 20.46
C LYS A 150 -2.12 15.83 19.19
N THR A 151 -0.86 15.59 18.86
CA THR A 151 -0.13 16.21 17.76
C THR A 151 0.47 15.13 16.87
N LEU A 152 0.13 15.20 15.59
CA LEU A 152 0.76 14.39 14.55
C LEU A 152 1.86 15.21 13.90
N THR A 153 3.08 14.70 13.94
CA THR A 153 4.20 15.25 13.16
C THR A 153 4.44 14.34 11.98
N ILE A 154 4.28 14.90 10.78
CA ILE A 154 4.48 14.19 9.52
C ILE A 154 5.88 14.51 9.02
N ASN A 155 6.68 13.48 8.77
CA ASN A 155 7.97 13.67 8.13
C ASN A 155 7.80 13.61 6.61
N THR A 156 7.72 14.78 5.98
CA THR A 156 7.51 14.91 4.53
C THR A 156 8.75 14.57 3.72
N ASP A 157 9.93 14.43 4.32
CA ASP A 157 11.15 14.03 3.59
C ASP A 157 11.02 12.61 3.02
N PHE A 158 10.12 11.80 3.59
CA PHE A 158 9.83 10.45 3.13
C PHE A 158 8.75 10.39 2.03
N PHE A 159 8.17 11.53 1.64
CA PHE A 159 7.32 11.64 0.45
C PHE A 159 8.17 11.71 -0.83
N ASN A 160 9.11 10.77 -1.01
CA ASN A 160 9.97 10.68 -2.19
C ASN A 160 10.07 9.23 -2.71
N ALA A 161 10.28 9.05 -4.02
CA ALA A 161 10.34 7.71 -4.62
C ALA A 161 11.59 6.92 -4.22
N LYS A 162 12.64 7.59 -3.73
CA LYS A 162 13.94 6.95 -3.48
C LYS A 162 13.84 5.82 -2.47
N ASN A 163 13.01 5.97 -1.44
CA ASN A 163 12.81 4.91 -0.45
C ASN A 163 12.05 3.69 -1.02
N ILE A 164 11.11 3.92 -1.95
CA ILE A 164 10.40 2.84 -2.64
C ILE A 164 11.37 2.14 -3.61
N GLU A 165 12.16 2.91 -4.35
CA GLU A 165 13.19 2.44 -5.29
C GLU A 165 14.28 1.62 -4.57
N GLU A 166 14.80 2.07 -3.42
CA GLU A 166 15.80 1.35 -2.62
C GLU A 166 15.27 0.02 -2.06
N VAL A 167 14.02 -0.02 -1.59
CA VAL A 167 13.38 -1.27 -1.12
C VAL A 167 13.24 -2.28 -2.26
N LEU A 168 12.94 -1.82 -3.48
CA LEU A 168 12.78 -2.68 -4.65
C LEU A 168 14.12 -3.13 -5.25
N GLN A 169 15.10 -2.23 -5.32
CA GLN A 169 16.46 -2.54 -5.77
C GLN A 169 17.19 -3.52 -4.84
N SER A 170 16.80 -3.58 -3.56
CA SER A 170 17.38 -4.53 -2.60
C SER A 170 17.00 -5.99 -2.84
N LYS A 171 16.04 -6.29 -3.74
CA LYS A 171 15.50 -7.64 -3.98
C LYS A 171 15.78 -8.22 -5.38
N GLY A 172 16.56 -7.58 -6.25
CA GLY A 172 16.86 -8.10 -7.61
C GLY A 172 18.02 -7.42 -8.33
N SER A 173 18.36 -7.90 -9.53
CA SER A 173 19.37 -7.27 -10.40
C SER A 173 18.91 -5.91 -10.94
N LYS A 174 19.84 -5.06 -11.40
CA LYS A 174 19.50 -3.71 -11.93
C LYS A 174 18.52 -3.73 -13.12
N GLU A 175 18.57 -4.77 -13.95
CA GLU A 175 17.70 -4.93 -15.13
C GLU A 175 16.29 -5.40 -14.72
N GLU A 176 16.19 -6.31 -13.74
CA GLU A 176 14.91 -6.70 -13.14
C GLU A 176 14.27 -5.53 -12.38
N ALA A 177 15.07 -4.72 -11.67
CA ALA A 177 14.60 -3.54 -10.97
C ALA A 177 14.03 -2.48 -11.92
N GLN A 178 14.64 -2.27 -13.10
CA GLN A 178 14.13 -1.34 -14.12
C GLN A 178 12.85 -1.84 -14.78
N GLN A 179 12.72 -3.14 -15.01
CA GLN A 179 11.47 -3.74 -15.50
C GLN A 179 10.36 -3.61 -14.45
N VAL A 180 10.65 -3.90 -13.18
CA VAL A 180 9.72 -3.74 -12.05
C VAL A 180 9.33 -2.27 -11.85
N GLU A 181 10.26 -1.32 -11.96
CA GLU A 181 10.01 0.13 -11.89
C GLU A 181 9.08 0.60 -13.02
N GLY A 182 9.33 0.19 -14.26
CA GLY A 182 8.46 0.48 -15.40
C GLY A 182 7.06 -0.14 -15.24
N MET A 183 7.00 -1.36 -14.70
CA MET A 183 5.76 -2.02 -14.30
C MET A 183 5.01 -1.17 -13.27
N MET A 184 5.65 -0.79 -12.17
CA MET A 184 5.03 -0.02 -11.09
C MET A 184 4.58 1.38 -11.51
N MET A 185 5.33 2.08 -12.35
CA MET A 185 4.91 3.37 -12.90
C MET A 185 3.74 3.26 -13.88
N MET A 186 3.61 2.14 -14.59
CA MET A 186 2.43 1.86 -15.41
C MET A 186 1.23 1.44 -14.54
N PHE A 187 1.47 0.73 -13.44
CA PHE A 187 0.43 0.09 -12.63
C PHE A 187 -0.06 0.87 -11.42
N PHE A 188 0.67 1.84 -10.91
CA PHE A 188 0.18 2.75 -9.88
C PHE A 188 -0.02 4.12 -10.51
N LYS A 189 -1.26 4.62 -10.63
CA LYS A 189 -1.52 6.05 -10.96
C LYS A 189 -2.02 6.84 -9.78
N ASN A 190 -2.80 6.22 -8.90
CA ASN A 190 -3.47 6.90 -7.80
C ASN A 190 -3.06 6.26 -6.48
N ILE A 191 -2.26 6.97 -5.70
CA ILE A 191 -1.98 6.64 -4.31
C ILE A 191 -2.45 7.80 -3.46
N GLY A 192 -3.32 7.50 -2.50
CA GLY A 192 -3.83 8.48 -1.56
C GLY A 192 -3.79 7.93 -0.13
N THR A 193 -3.43 8.80 0.81
CA THR A 193 -3.54 8.51 2.25
C THR A 193 -4.44 9.55 2.91
N THR A 194 -5.53 9.12 3.53
CA THR A 194 -6.36 9.96 4.39
C THR A 194 -5.96 9.74 5.85
N LEU A 195 -5.51 10.80 6.50
CA LEU A 195 -5.24 10.87 7.92
C LEU A 195 -6.49 11.38 8.62
N LYS A 196 -7.06 10.60 9.53
CA LYS A 196 -8.24 10.94 10.33
C LYS A 196 -7.88 11.05 11.80
N PHE A 197 -8.55 11.96 12.49
CA PHE A 197 -8.36 12.22 13.91
C PHE A 197 -9.67 12.00 14.65
N GLU A 198 -9.63 11.40 15.84
CA GLU A 198 -10.81 11.30 16.72
C GLU A 198 -11.24 12.65 17.32
N SER A 199 -10.40 13.67 17.17
CA SER A 199 -10.63 15.03 17.68
C SER A 199 -10.50 16.03 16.53
N LYS A 200 -11.22 17.16 16.62
CA LYS A 200 -11.12 18.23 15.64
C LYS A 200 -9.68 18.72 15.52
N ILE A 201 -9.25 18.94 14.29
CA ILE A 201 -7.98 19.58 13.96
C ILE A 201 -8.07 21.04 14.41
N LYS A 202 -7.24 21.43 15.38
CA LYS A 202 -7.18 22.81 15.87
C LYS A 202 -6.37 23.72 14.95
N SER A 203 -5.27 23.20 14.43
CA SER A 203 -4.34 23.94 13.57
C SER A 203 -3.47 22.97 12.81
N ILE A 204 -3.05 23.36 11.62
CA ILE A 204 -2.02 22.69 10.83
C ILE A 204 -0.89 23.70 10.65
N THR A 205 0.35 23.28 10.87
CA THR A 205 1.55 24.13 10.70
C THR A 205 2.47 23.48 9.68
N GLY A 206 3.00 24.29 8.76
CA GLY A 206 3.73 23.82 7.58
C GLY A 206 2.84 23.74 6.34
N LYS A 207 3.46 23.54 5.17
CA LYS A 207 2.76 23.44 3.89
C LYS A 207 3.48 22.41 3.01
N HIS A 208 2.70 21.53 2.38
CA HIS A 208 3.17 20.61 1.36
C HIS A 208 2.12 20.51 0.26
N ASP A 209 2.52 20.50 -1.02
CA ASP A 209 1.60 20.59 -2.16
C ASP A 209 0.64 19.40 -2.26
N TRP A 210 1.07 18.25 -1.76
CA TRP A 210 0.30 17.00 -1.76
C TRP A 210 -0.67 16.86 -0.59
N LEU A 211 -0.55 17.71 0.43
CA LEU A 211 -1.33 17.63 1.66
C LEU A 211 -2.47 18.66 1.64
N LYS A 212 -3.70 18.20 1.81
CA LYS A 212 -4.90 19.05 1.88
C LYS A 212 -5.81 18.63 3.02
N GLN A 213 -6.27 19.58 3.82
CA GLN A 213 -7.35 19.32 4.77
C GLN A 213 -8.65 19.08 3.99
N VAL A 214 -9.36 17.99 4.29
CA VAL A 214 -10.62 17.65 3.61
C VAL A 214 -11.84 17.97 4.46
N ASP A 215 -11.70 17.93 5.79
CA ASP A 215 -12.72 18.32 6.77
C ASP A 215 -12.08 18.68 8.13
N ASP A 216 -12.91 18.98 9.14
CA ASP A 216 -12.50 19.33 10.51
C ASP A 216 -11.71 18.22 11.22
N TYR A 217 -11.73 16.98 10.72
CA TYR A 217 -11.18 15.78 11.36
C TYR A 217 -10.19 15.04 10.46
N SER A 218 -9.97 15.49 9.22
CA SER A 218 -9.26 14.69 8.24
C SER A 218 -8.39 15.53 7.30
N VAL A 219 -7.24 14.97 6.97
CA VAL A 219 -6.27 15.49 6.00
C VAL A 219 -6.01 14.40 4.96
N ARG A 220 -5.93 14.75 3.68
CA ARG A 220 -5.60 13.83 2.60
C ARG A 220 -4.26 14.20 1.98
N ILE A 221 -3.41 13.20 1.82
CA ILE A 221 -2.18 13.23 1.05
C ILE A 221 -2.46 12.52 -0.27
N VAL A 222 -2.23 13.21 -1.39
CA VAL A 222 -2.33 12.62 -2.73
C VAL A 222 -0.95 12.64 -3.37
N TYR A 223 -0.38 11.47 -3.60
CA TYR A 223 0.98 11.35 -4.10
C TYR A 223 1.01 11.62 -5.61
N ASP A 224 1.91 12.49 -6.04
CA ASP A 224 2.20 12.68 -7.47
C ASP A 224 3.31 11.71 -7.88
N LEU A 225 2.91 10.57 -8.44
CA LEU A 225 3.84 9.54 -8.88
C LEU A 225 4.77 10.03 -9.99
N LYS A 226 4.35 10.97 -10.83
CA LYS A 226 5.25 11.54 -11.85
C LYS A 226 6.35 12.36 -11.20
N ALA A 227 5.98 13.23 -10.25
CA ALA A 227 6.95 14.02 -9.51
C ALA A 227 7.89 13.15 -8.65
N LEU A 228 7.41 12.00 -8.19
CA LEU A 228 8.19 11.04 -7.41
C LEU A 228 9.29 10.38 -8.25
N TYR A 229 9.01 9.96 -9.49
CA TYR A 229 9.95 9.23 -10.35
C TYR A 229 10.70 10.09 -11.38
N ASP A 230 10.35 11.38 -11.51
CA ASP A 230 11.07 12.29 -12.42
C ASP A 230 12.47 12.61 -11.87
N LYS A 231 13.50 11.98 -12.45
CA LYS A 231 14.92 12.19 -12.13
C LYS A 231 15.38 13.63 -12.41
N ASP A 232 14.63 14.38 -13.21
CA ASP A 232 14.89 15.78 -13.54
C ASP A 232 14.05 16.77 -12.72
N SER A 233 13.30 16.30 -11.71
CA SER A 233 12.67 17.15 -10.70
C SER A 233 13.71 17.75 -9.74
N LYS A 234 14.70 18.46 -10.30
CA LYS A 234 15.53 19.42 -9.59
C LYS A 234 14.58 20.30 -8.78
N THR A 235 14.58 20.07 -7.46
CA THR A 235 14.36 21.06 -6.42
C THR A 235 13.49 22.22 -6.89
N GLN A 236 12.17 22.10 -6.77
CA GLN A 236 11.41 23.30 -6.43
C GLN A 236 11.79 23.69 -5.01
N LYS A 237 12.98 24.32 -4.88
CA LYS A 237 13.22 25.30 -3.83
C LYS A 237 12.11 26.32 -3.99
N ARG A 238 11.10 26.29 -3.13
CA ARG A 238 10.19 27.41 -2.96
C ARG A 238 10.04 27.69 -1.47
N ARG A 239 10.36 28.95 -1.18
CA ARG A 239 10.39 29.65 0.10
C ARG A 239 9.15 29.43 0.95
#